data_AF-A0A411DWD8-F1
#
_entry.id   AF-A0A411DWD8-F1
#
_cell.length_a   1.000
_cell.length_b   1.000
_cell.length_c   1.000
_cell.angle_alpha   90.00
_cell.angle_beta   90.00
_cell.angle_gamma   90.00
#
_symmetry.space_group_name_H-M   'P 1'
#
loop_
_entity.id
_entity.type
_entity.pdbx_description
1 polymer ?
#
loop_
_entity_poly.entity_id
_entity_poly.type
_entity_poly.pdbx_seq_one_letter_code
_entity_poly.pdbx_strand_id
1 'polypeptide(L)'
;MVFYGLAMNSANLYGDVHTNFILVNLIDLPSVLLTILALDVLGRRLCCFIAFTLAGIGCVAAGIFATAGYHTTTVAMSMVGKFGAAAAFNIVFVYGAELFPTAVRNTGIGLTSASARVGSIIAPIVSHMGADNQLFVGMVFGVPALVAAVLNVLLPETCGSHLPQTIQQAENIGREMKWYDVPFLVEKRQKKSSKKEAAI
;
A
#
# COMPACT_ATOMS: atom_id res chain seq x y z
N MET A 1 -1.46 -4.58 -9.18
CA MET A 1 -2.37 -5.71 -9.40
C MET A 1 -3.70 -5.50 -8.66
N VAL A 2 -3.72 -5.44 -7.32
CA VAL A 2 -4.96 -5.34 -6.51
C VAL A 2 -5.83 -4.12 -6.84
N PHE A 3 -5.24 -2.92 -6.98
CA PHE A 3 -5.98 -1.68 -7.28
C PHE A 3 -6.81 -1.77 -8.57
N TYR A 4 -6.18 -2.25 -9.65
CA TYR A 4 -6.84 -2.43 -10.94
C TYR A 4 -7.73 -3.68 -10.96
N GLY A 5 -7.30 -4.76 -10.29
CA GLY A 5 -8.07 -6.01 -10.19
C GLY A 5 -9.40 -5.81 -9.51
N LEU A 6 -9.46 -5.10 -8.38
CA LEU A 6 -10.72 -4.78 -7.70
C LEU A 6 -11.60 -3.83 -8.51
N ALA A 7 -11.00 -2.87 -9.23
CA ALA A 7 -11.75 -1.99 -10.11
C ALA A 7 -12.40 -2.74 -11.28
N MET A 8 -11.70 -3.69 -11.89
CA MET A 8 -12.26 -4.51 -12.98
C MET A 8 -13.21 -5.59 -12.47
N ASN A 9 -12.94 -6.15 -11.29
CA ASN A 9 -13.82 -7.11 -10.63
C ASN A 9 -15.11 -6.47 -10.12
N SER A 10 -15.19 -5.12 -10.03
CA SER A 10 -16.41 -4.40 -9.64
C SER A 10 -17.63 -4.73 -10.51
N ALA A 11 -17.40 -5.13 -11.76
CA ALA A 11 -18.44 -5.62 -12.66
C ALA A 11 -18.92 -7.04 -12.35
N ASN A 12 -18.10 -7.85 -11.67
CA ASN A 12 -18.41 -9.22 -11.24
C ASN A 12 -18.88 -9.28 -9.77
N LEU A 13 -18.99 -8.13 -9.09
CA LEU A 13 -19.53 -8.05 -7.74
C LEU A 13 -21.05 -8.11 -7.79
N TYR A 14 -21.64 -8.74 -6.77
CA TYR A 14 -23.10 -8.83 -6.62
C TYR A 14 -23.74 -7.44 -6.57
N GLY A 15 -24.86 -7.28 -7.25
CA GLY A 15 -25.61 -6.01 -7.34
C GLY A 15 -25.50 -5.37 -8.72
N ASP A 16 -25.86 -4.09 -8.78
CA ASP A 16 -25.82 -3.31 -10.01
C ASP A 16 -24.39 -2.83 -10.31
N VAL A 17 -23.95 -3.04 -11.55
CA VAL A 17 -22.59 -2.72 -12.03
C VAL A 17 -22.30 -1.22 -11.92
N HIS A 18 -23.28 -0.36 -12.19
CA HIS A 18 -23.10 1.09 -12.11
C HIS A 18 -22.92 1.54 -10.66
N THR A 19 -23.69 0.98 -9.74
CA THR A 19 -23.58 1.27 -8.30
C THR A 19 -22.23 0.85 -7.75
N ASN A 20 -21.77 -0.38 -8.06
CA ASN A 20 -20.47 -0.88 -7.63
C ASN A 20 -19.32 -0.05 -8.22
N PHE A 21 -19.42 0.36 -9.49
CA PHE A 21 -18.42 1.22 -10.12
C PHE A 21 -18.35 2.61 -9.47
N ILE A 22 -19.49 3.24 -9.21
CA ILE A 22 -19.53 4.54 -8.52
C ILE A 22 -18.91 4.42 -7.12
N LEU A 23 -19.24 3.38 -6.36
CA LEU A 23 -18.68 3.16 -5.02
C LEU A 23 -17.15 3.01 -5.04
N VAL A 24 -16.62 2.21 -5.97
CA VAL A 24 -15.17 2.01 -6.11
C VAL A 24 -14.44 3.32 -6.42
N ASN A 25 -14.98 4.15 -7.30
CA ASN A 25 -14.40 5.44 -7.65
C ASN A 25 -14.57 6.47 -6.52
N LEU A 26 -15.73 6.45 -5.84
CA LEU A 26 -16.02 7.35 -4.74
C LEU A 26 -15.07 7.11 -3.55
N ILE A 27 -14.67 5.85 -3.30
CA ILE A 27 -13.74 5.47 -2.22
C ILE A 27 -12.28 5.88 -2.51
N ASP A 28 -11.90 6.04 -3.78
CA ASP A 28 -10.54 6.46 -4.12
C ASP A 28 -10.24 7.89 -3.62
N LEU A 29 -11.21 8.81 -3.68
CA LEU A 29 -11.06 10.19 -3.20
C LEU A 29 -10.74 10.31 -1.70
N PRO A 30 -11.55 9.77 -0.76
CA PRO A 30 -11.25 9.82 0.66
C PRO A 30 -10.02 9.00 1.02
N SER A 31 -9.70 7.93 0.27
CA SER A 31 -8.47 7.16 0.47
C SER A 31 -7.23 8.03 0.25
N VAL A 32 -7.18 8.81 -0.82
CA VAL A 32 -6.06 9.71 -1.09
C VAL A 32 -5.92 10.77 0.01
N LEU A 33 -7.01 11.44 0.39
CA LEU A 33 -6.99 12.46 1.44
C LEU A 33 -6.51 11.90 2.78
N LEU A 34 -7.05 10.74 3.18
CA LEU A 34 -6.68 10.10 4.44
C LEU A 34 -5.23 9.60 4.41
N THR A 35 -4.75 9.14 3.25
CA THR A 35 -3.35 8.73 3.06
C THR A 35 -2.40 9.90 3.27
N ILE A 36 -2.71 11.08 2.72
CA ILE A 36 -1.88 12.28 2.90
C ILE A 36 -1.77 12.63 4.39
N LEU A 37 -2.90 12.69 5.09
CA LEU A 37 -2.92 13.00 6.53
C LEU A 37 -2.23 11.93 7.37
N ALA A 38 -2.43 10.64 7.04
CA ALA A 38 -1.86 9.53 7.78
C ALA A 38 -0.33 9.44 7.61
N LEU A 39 0.20 9.80 6.44
CA LEU A 39 1.63 9.76 6.15
C LEU A 39 2.45 10.71 7.04
N ASP A 40 1.88 11.87 7.37
CA ASP A 40 2.53 12.87 8.21
C ASP A 40 2.52 12.48 9.69
N VAL A 41 1.50 11.72 10.15
CA VAL A 41 1.33 11.37 11.57
C VAL A 41 1.94 10.02 11.91
N LEU A 42 1.69 8.99 11.11
CA LEU A 42 2.03 7.59 11.42
C LEU A 42 3.37 7.16 10.82
N GLY A 43 3.93 7.94 9.89
CA GLY A 43 5.11 7.57 9.11
C GLY A 43 4.78 6.76 7.87
N ARG A 44 5.77 6.63 6.99
CA ARG A 44 5.60 6.02 5.66
C ARG A 44 5.53 4.50 5.77
N ARG A 45 6.37 3.88 6.60
CA ARG A 45 6.45 2.41 6.69
C ARG A 45 5.20 1.81 7.33
N LEU A 46 4.77 2.36 8.47
CA LEU A 46 3.57 1.88 9.16
C LEU A 46 2.32 2.08 8.30
N CYS A 47 2.18 3.24 7.64
CA CYS A 47 1.11 3.45 6.67
C CYS A 47 1.14 2.41 5.54
N CYS A 48 2.31 2.14 4.96
CA CYS A 48 2.46 1.11 3.93
C CYS A 48 2.03 -0.27 4.44
N PHE A 49 2.53 -0.67 5.62
CA PHE A 49 2.20 -1.96 6.23
C PHE A 49 0.69 -2.11 6.47
N ILE A 50 0.06 -1.11 7.09
CA ILE A 50 -1.38 -1.11 7.38
C ILE A 50 -2.18 -1.15 6.08
N ALA A 51 -1.81 -0.34 5.08
CA ALA A 51 -2.52 -0.28 3.81
C ALA A 51 -2.45 -1.60 3.03
N PHE A 52 -1.27 -2.21 2.92
CA PHE A 52 -1.09 -3.51 2.26
C PHE A 52 -1.78 -4.65 3.03
N THR A 53 -1.75 -4.62 4.36
CA THR A 53 -2.44 -5.62 5.19
C THR A 53 -3.95 -5.49 5.04
N LEU A 54 -4.49 -4.28 5.06
CA LEU A 54 -5.91 -4.00 4.85
C LEU A 54 -6.36 -4.44 3.45
N ALA A 55 -5.55 -4.14 2.42
CA ALA A 55 -5.80 -4.61 1.05
C ALA A 55 -5.82 -6.14 0.96
N GLY A 56 -4.82 -6.80 1.53
CA GLY A 56 -4.68 -8.24 1.50
C GLY A 56 -5.79 -8.99 2.24
N ILE A 57 -6.03 -8.62 3.50
CA ILE A 57 -7.11 -9.20 4.32
C ILE A 57 -8.47 -8.91 3.67
N GLY A 58 -8.69 -7.69 3.19
CA GLY A 58 -9.93 -7.31 2.52
C GLY A 58 -10.23 -8.17 1.29
N CYS A 59 -9.24 -8.41 0.44
CA CYS A 59 -9.38 -9.26 -0.74
C CYS A 59 -9.62 -10.74 -0.41
N VAL A 60 -8.87 -11.31 0.56
CA VAL A 60 -9.05 -12.72 0.95
C VAL A 60 -10.41 -12.91 1.62
N ALA A 61 -10.78 -12.04 2.55
CA ALA A 61 -12.05 -12.10 3.23
C ALA A 61 -13.22 -11.91 2.26
N ALA A 62 -13.13 -10.99 1.29
CA ALA A 62 -14.14 -10.85 0.24
C ALA A 62 -14.34 -12.16 -0.54
N GLY A 63 -13.26 -12.86 -0.90
CA GLY A 63 -13.33 -14.16 -1.58
C GLY A 63 -13.98 -15.25 -0.73
N ILE A 64 -13.67 -15.31 0.58
CA ILE A 64 -14.28 -16.28 1.51
C ILE A 64 -15.78 -16.01 1.69
N PHE A 65 -16.16 -14.76 1.97
CA PHE A 65 -17.57 -14.41 2.16
C PHE A 65 -18.40 -14.57 0.89
N ALA A 66 -17.77 -14.41 -0.28
CA ALA A 66 -18.41 -14.70 -1.56
C ALA A 66 -18.82 -16.17 -1.68
N THR A 67 -17.94 -17.10 -1.30
CA THR A 67 -18.24 -18.54 -1.32
C THR A 67 -19.30 -18.95 -0.29
N ALA A 68 -19.45 -18.18 0.80
CA ALA A 68 -20.45 -18.40 1.83
C ALA A 68 -21.83 -17.79 1.50
N GLY A 69 -21.97 -17.09 0.36
CA GLY A 69 -23.25 -16.49 -0.07
C GLY A 69 -23.60 -15.16 0.60
N TYR A 70 -22.69 -14.53 1.34
CA TYR A 70 -22.94 -13.25 2.02
C TYR A 70 -22.64 -12.06 1.12
N HIS A 71 -23.54 -11.75 0.18
CA HIS A 71 -23.34 -10.73 -0.86
C HIS A 71 -22.97 -9.33 -0.31
N THR A 72 -23.69 -8.83 0.69
CA THR A 72 -23.44 -7.50 1.28
C THR A 72 -22.07 -7.42 1.94
N THR A 73 -21.69 -8.48 2.66
CA THR A 73 -20.39 -8.57 3.35
C THR A 73 -19.24 -8.65 2.36
N THR A 74 -19.40 -9.39 1.25
CA THR A 74 -18.42 -9.45 0.16
C THR A 74 -18.16 -8.08 -0.45
N VAL A 75 -19.21 -7.30 -0.73
CA VAL A 75 -19.08 -5.94 -1.28
C VAL A 75 -18.38 -5.05 -0.28
N ALA A 76 -18.83 -5.03 0.99
CA ALA A 76 -18.22 -4.22 2.04
C ALA A 76 -16.71 -4.53 2.21
N MET A 77 -16.35 -5.82 2.22
CA MET A 77 -14.96 -6.23 2.38
C MET A 77 -14.10 -5.94 1.15
N SER A 78 -14.70 -6.01 -0.05
CA SER A 78 -14.05 -5.57 -1.29
C SER A 78 -13.78 -4.06 -1.29
N MET A 79 -14.68 -3.26 -0.73
CA MET A 79 -14.50 -1.82 -0.58
C MET A 79 -13.38 -1.48 0.41
N VAL A 80 -13.30 -2.22 1.53
CA VAL A 80 -12.17 -2.10 2.48
C VAL A 80 -10.85 -2.47 1.81
N GLY A 81 -10.83 -3.55 1.03
CA GLY A 81 -9.65 -3.96 0.26
C GLY A 81 -9.25 -2.91 -0.78
N LYS A 82 -10.22 -2.31 -1.48
CA LYS A 82 -10.00 -1.24 -2.47
C LYS A 82 -9.44 0.02 -1.82
N PHE A 83 -9.97 0.42 -0.67
CA PHE A 83 -9.47 1.55 0.11
C PHE A 83 -8.00 1.34 0.51
N GLY A 84 -7.65 0.15 1.03
CA GLY A 84 -6.28 -0.21 1.39
C GLY A 84 -5.35 -0.22 0.16
N ALA A 85 -5.82 -0.74 -0.96
CA ALA A 85 -5.05 -0.80 -2.21
C ALA A 85 -4.78 0.59 -2.80
N ALA A 86 -5.75 1.50 -2.72
CA ALA A 86 -5.61 2.89 -3.16
C ALA A 86 -4.62 3.67 -2.28
N ALA A 87 -4.70 3.49 -0.95
CA ALA A 87 -3.75 4.07 -0.01
C ALA A 87 -2.33 3.53 -0.28
N ALA A 88 -2.16 2.22 -0.38
CA ALA A 88 -0.87 1.58 -0.65
C ALA A 88 -0.25 2.07 -1.96
N PHE A 89 -1.05 2.25 -3.02
CA PHE A 89 -0.56 2.76 -4.29
C PHE A 89 0.06 4.16 -4.14
N ASN A 90 -0.62 5.08 -3.45
CA ASN A 90 -0.09 6.43 -3.21
C ASN A 90 1.17 6.42 -2.34
N ILE A 91 1.17 5.65 -1.25
CA ILE A 91 2.30 5.61 -0.31
C ILE A 91 3.56 5.07 -1.01
N VAL A 92 3.43 4.04 -1.86
CA VAL A 92 4.60 3.46 -2.56
C VAL A 92 5.30 4.46 -3.47
N PHE A 93 4.58 5.36 -4.14
CA PHE A 93 5.21 6.40 -4.96
C PHE A 93 5.95 7.43 -4.12
N VAL A 94 5.33 7.89 -3.03
CA VAL A 94 5.96 8.84 -2.09
C VAL A 94 7.18 8.19 -1.45
N TYR A 95 7.03 6.98 -0.94
CA TYR A 95 8.09 6.24 -0.26
C TYR A 95 9.24 5.88 -1.21
N GLY A 96 8.94 5.47 -2.44
CA GLY A 96 9.95 5.26 -3.48
C GLY A 96 10.72 6.54 -3.79
N ALA A 97 10.05 7.70 -3.87
CA ALA A 97 10.74 8.97 -4.07
C ALA A 97 11.65 9.35 -2.89
N GLU A 98 11.29 9.00 -1.65
CA GLU A 98 12.14 9.24 -0.47
C GLU A 98 13.31 8.24 -0.38
N LEU A 99 13.10 6.99 -0.80
CA LEU A 99 14.09 5.91 -0.70
C LEU A 99 15.14 5.97 -1.81
N PHE A 100 14.74 6.30 -3.05
CA PHE A 100 15.68 6.34 -4.17
C PHE A 100 16.47 7.66 -4.19
N PRO A 101 17.81 7.61 -4.26
CA PRO A 101 18.62 8.81 -4.36
C PRO A 101 18.45 9.48 -5.73
N THR A 102 18.59 10.80 -5.78
CA THR A 102 18.26 11.63 -6.95
C THR A 102 18.87 11.12 -8.25
N ALA A 103 20.09 10.57 -8.21
CA ALA A 103 20.79 10.03 -9.37
C ALA A 103 20.08 8.85 -10.07
N VAL A 104 19.35 8.01 -9.32
CA VAL A 104 18.66 6.81 -9.85
C VAL A 104 17.16 6.82 -9.61
N ARG A 105 16.62 7.86 -8.97
CA ARG A 105 15.19 7.98 -8.63
C ARG A 105 14.28 7.80 -9.84
N ASN A 106 14.58 8.49 -10.94
CA ASN A 106 13.74 8.42 -12.13
C ASN A 106 13.71 7.00 -12.72
N THR A 107 14.86 6.33 -12.75
CA THR A 107 15.00 4.95 -13.22
C THR A 107 14.30 3.96 -12.28
N GLY A 108 14.46 4.12 -10.96
CA GLY A 108 13.82 3.28 -9.94
C GLY A 108 12.29 3.36 -9.99
N ILE A 109 11.74 4.58 -9.99
CA ILE A 109 10.29 4.79 -10.11
C ILE A 109 9.78 4.30 -11.46
N GLY A 110 10.55 4.48 -12.54
CA GLY A 110 10.23 3.93 -13.87
C GLY A 110 10.10 2.40 -13.87
N LEU A 111 11.04 1.70 -13.24
CA LEU A 111 11.01 0.24 -13.12
C LEU A 111 9.85 -0.27 -12.25
N THR A 112 9.58 0.41 -11.13
CA THR A 112 8.39 0.13 -10.29
C THR A 112 7.10 0.36 -11.07
N SER A 113 7.05 1.39 -11.91
CA SER A 113 5.88 1.67 -12.75
C SER A 113 5.71 0.61 -13.84
N ALA A 114 6.78 0.17 -14.49
CA ALA A 114 6.75 -0.89 -15.49
C ALA A 114 6.25 -2.21 -14.88
N SER A 115 6.76 -2.61 -13.72
CA SER A 115 6.29 -3.80 -12.99
C SER A 115 4.83 -3.67 -12.54
N ALA A 116 4.40 -2.48 -12.09
CA ALA A 116 2.99 -2.22 -11.78
C ALA A 116 2.08 -2.40 -13.01
N ARG A 117 2.55 -2.00 -14.20
CA ARG A 117 1.81 -2.18 -15.47
C ARG A 117 1.67 -3.65 -15.85
N VAL A 118 2.72 -4.46 -15.68
CA VAL A 118 2.61 -5.92 -15.86
C VAL A 118 1.51 -6.49 -14.94
N GLY A 119 1.50 -6.08 -13.67
CA GLY A 119 0.44 -6.46 -12.73
C GLY A 119 -0.96 -5.94 -13.11
N SER A 120 -1.07 -4.85 -13.87
CA SER A 120 -2.36 -4.35 -14.38
C SER A 120 -2.86 -5.12 -15.60
N ILE A 121 -1.96 -5.68 -16.41
CA ILE A 121 -2.30 -6.54 -17.56
C ILE A 121 -2.80 -7.91 -17.09
N ILE A 122 -2.18 -8.46 -16.04
CA ILE A 122 -2.56 -9.76 -15.46
C ILE A 122 -3.90 -9.68 -14.71
N ALA A 123 -4.20 -8.53 -14.10
CA ALA A 123 -5.40 -8.34 -13.28
C ALA A 123 -6.74 -8.69 -13.96
N PRO A 124 -7.06 -8.22 -15.19
CA PRO A 124 -8.29 -8.60 -15.88
C PRO A 124 -8.32 -10.09 -16.23
N ILE A 125 -7.17 -10.70 -16.59
CA ILE A 125 -7.09 -12.12 -16.93
C ILE A 125 -7.49 -12.97 -15.72
N VAL A 126 -6.96 -12.65 -14.54
CA VAL A 126 -7.31 -13.32 -13.28
C VAL A 126 -8.78 -13.09 -12.92
N SER A 127 -9.30 -11.88 -13.10
CA SER A 127 -10.69 -11.55 -12.79
C SER A 127 -11.67 -12.27 -13.71
N HIS A 128 -11.30 -12.47 -14.99
CA HIS A 128 -12.10 -13.21 -15.95
C HIS A 128 -12.04 -14.72 -15.69
N MET A 129 -10.86 -15.29 -15.44
CA MET A 129 -10.70 -16.71 -15.14
C MET A 129 -11.33 -17.12 -13.82
N GLY A 130 -11.39 -16.21 -12.85
CA GLY A 130 -11.99 -16.45 -11.54
C GLY A 130 -13.43 -15.97 -11.41
N ALA A 131 -14.13 -15.72 -12.53
CA ALA A 131 -15.56 -15.36 -12.50
C ALA A 131 -16.41 -16.41 -11.78
N ASP A 132 -16.09 -17.70 -11.96
CA ASP A 132 -16.77 -18.82 -11.30
C ASP A 132 -16.27 -19.09 -9.88
N ASN A 133 -15.09 -18.56 -9.52
CA ASN A 133 -14.45 -18.80 -8.23
C ASN A 133 -13.85 -17.52 -7.65
N GLN A 134 -14.69 -16.73 -6.98
CA GLN A 134 -14.29 -15.49 -6.31
C GLN A 134 -13.23 -15.70 -5.21
N LEU A 135 -13.14 -16.90 -4.62
CA LEU A 135 -12.08 -17.21 -3.66
C LEU A 135 -10.71 -17.25 -4.34
N PHE A 136 -10.63 -17.82 -5.55
CA PHE A 136 -9.40 -17.82 -6.35
C PHE A 136 -8.93 -16.38 -6.63
N VAL A 137 -9.84 -15.52 -7.08
CA VAL A 137 -9.56 -14.10 -7.33
C VAL A 137 -9.06 -13.41 -6.06
N GLY A 138 -9.75 -13.63 -4.93
CA GLY A 138 -9.39 -13.07 -3.62
C GLY A 138 -8.01 -13.51 -3.14
N MET A 139 -7.65 -14.79 -3.30
CA MET A 139 -6.33 -15.29 -2.93
C MET A 139 -5.22 -14.77 -3.83
N VAL A 140 -5.43 -14.75 -5.15
CA VAL A 140 -4.43 -14.29 -6.12
C VAL A 140 -4.13 -12.80 -5.97
N PHE A 141 -5.11 -11.97 -5.60
CA PHE A 141 -4.88 -10.56 -5.28
C PHE A 141 -4.38 -10.35 -3.84
N GLY A 142 -4.91 -11.10 -2.88
CA GLY A 142 -4.66 -10.88 -1.46
C GLY A 142 -3.31 -11.41 -0.96
N VAL A 143 -2.89 -12.59 -1.39
CA VAL A 143 -1.63 -13.21 -0.93
C VAL A 143 -0.42 -12.36 -1.31
N PRO A 144 -0.24 -11.89 -2.56
CA PRO A 144 0.88 -11.01 -2.90
C PRO A 144 0.86 -9.69 -2.12
N ALA A 145 -0.31 -9.15 -1.79
CA ALA A 145 -0.43 -7.95 -0.98
C ALA A 145 0.03 -8.17 0.47
N LEU A 146 -0.29 -9.33 1.06
CA LEU A 146 0.19 -9.71 2.40
C LEU A 146 1.70 -9.94 2.40
N VAL A 147 2.23 -10.61 1.38
CA VAL A 147 3.69 -10.78 1.21
C VAL A 147 4.37 -9.42 1.09
N ALA A 148 3.81 -8.50 0.30
CA ALA A 148 4.31 -7.12 0.20
C ALA A 148 4.24 -6.37 1.54
N ALA A 149 3.20 -6.58 2.35
CA ALA A 149 3.11 -6.02 3.70
C ALA A 149 4.29 -6.49 4.57
N VAL A 150 4.56 -7.81 4.59
CA VAL A 150 5.67 -8.38 5.37
C VAL A 150 7.02 -7.87 4.87
N LEU A 151 7.22 -7.80 3.55
CA LEU A 151 8.45 -7.25 2.98
C LEU A 151 8.66 -5.77 3.32
N ASN A 152 7.59 -4.97 3.39
CA ASN A 152 7.68 -3.57 3.81
C ASN A 152 8.15 -3.39 5.26
N VAL A 153 7.97 -4.39 6.13
CA VAL A 153 8.55 -4.37 7.50
C VAL A 153 10.08 -4.45 7.45
N LEU A 154 10.66 -5.02 6.39
CA LEU A 154 12.10 -5.08 6.23
C LEU A 154 12.70 -3.74 5.76
N LEU A 155 11.87 -2.84 5.19
CA LEU A 155 12.35 -1.56 4.70
C LEU A 155 12.55 -0.54 5.84
N PRO A 156 13.53 0.38 5.71
CA PRO A 156 13.81 1.41 6.70
C PRO A 156 12.78 2.55 6.65
N GLU A 157 12.43 3.13 7.80
CA GLU A 157 11.57 4.31 7.86
C GLU A 157 12.26 5.52 7.19
N THR A 158 11.56 6.28 6.34
CA THR A 158 12.10 7.50 5.68
C THR A 158 11.58 8.80 6.28
N CYS A 159 10.68 8.72 7.27
CA CYS A 159 10.04 9.88 7.87
C CYS A 159 11.07 10.77 8.60
N GLY A 160 11.25 12.00 8.12
CA GLY A 160 12.15 12.99 8.74
C GLY A 160 13.63 12.87 8.36
N SER A 161 14.01 11.95 7.47
CA SER A 161 15.38 11.89 6.92
C SER A 161 15.58 12.88 5.76
N HIS A 162 16.77 13.48 5.65
CA HIS A 162 17.13 14.26 4.47
C HIS A 162 17.13 13.38 3.23
N LEU A 163 16.61 13.88 2.11
CA LEU A 163 16.58 13.15 0.85
C LEU A 163 18.03 12.79 0.44
N PRO A 164 18.35 11.50 0.26
CA PRO A 164 19.71 11.10 -0.10
C PRO A 164 20.04 11.61 -1.51
N GLN A 165 21.11 12.37 -1.63
CA GLN A 165 21.58 12.86 -2.93
C GLN A 165 22.54 11.85 -3.59
N THR A 166 23.25 11.06 -2.80
CA THR A 166 24.20 10.04 -3.27
C THR A 166 23.79 8.63 -2.85
N ILE A 167 24.34 7.63 -3.55
CA ILE A 167 24.07 6.21 -3.26
C ILE A 167 24.59 5.84 -1.87
N GLN A 168 25.76 6.34 -1.48
CA GLN A 168 26.32 6.11 -0.14
C GLN A 168 25.42 6.65 0.98
N GLN A 169 24.77 7.81 0.78
CA GLN A 169 23.82 8.35 1.74
C GLN A 169 22.58 7.47 1.88
N ALA A 170 22.07 6.92 0.76
CA ALA A 170 20.96 5.98 0.80
C ALA A 170 21.33 4.66 1.52
N GLU A 171 22.55 4.15 1.31
CA GLU A 171 23.02 2.93 1.98
C GLU A 171 23.17 3.12 3.50
N ASN A 172 23.68 4.28 3.93
CA ASN A 172 23.81 4.59 5.36
C ASN A 172 22.46 4.70 6.08
N ILE A 173 21.43 5.27 5.43
CA ILE A 173 20.06 5.30 5.98
C ILE A 173 19.55 3.87 6.22
N GLY A 174 19.81 2.95 5.29
CA GLY A 174 19.45 1.54 5.43
C GLY A 174 20.21 0.78 6.52
N ARG A 175 21.45 1.19 6.84
CA ARG A 175 22.27 0.57 7.91
C ARG A 175 21.94 1.12 9.31
N GLU A 176 21.59 2.40 9.41
CA GLU A 176 21.37 3.07 10.69
C GLU A 176 19.95 2.89 11.23
N MET A 177 18.95 2.80 10.35
CA MET A 177 17.55 2.64 10.73
C MET A 177 17.27 1.18 11.12
N LYS A 178 16.91 0.95 12.38
CA LYS A 178 16.51 -0.39 12.85
C LYS A 178 15.03 -0.61 12.56
N TRP A 179 14.65 -1.88 12.46
CA TRP A 179 13.29 -2.27 12.11
C TRP A 179 12.20 -1.88 13.12
N TYR A 180 12.55 -1.36 14.30
CA TYR A 180 11.60 -0.85 15.30
C TYR A 180 11.52 0.68 15.36
N ASP A 181 12.31 1.40 14.55
CA ASP A 181 12.33 2.87 14.61
C ASP A 181 11.05 3.42 13.97
N VAL A 182 10.11 3.87 14.81
CA VAL A 182 8.90 4.58 14.40
C VAL A 182 9.11 6.09 14.50
N PRO A 183 8.43 6.92 13.68
CA PRO A 183 8.66 8.37 13.62
C PRO A 183 8.59 9.06 14.98
N PHE A 184 7.64 8.64 15.83
CA PHE A 184 7.47 9.16 17.18
C PHE A 184 8.68 8.90 18.11
N LEU A 185 9.40 7.79 17.91
CA LEU A 185 10.61 7.47 18.67
C LEU A 185 11.81 8.28 18.15
N VAL A 186 11.88 8.52 16.83
CA VAL A 186 12.92 9.34 16.20
C VAL A 186 12.80 10.80 16.66
N GLU A 187 11.59 11.37 16.65
CA GLU A 187 11.35 12.74 17.11
C GLU A 187 11.69 12.90 18.61
N LYS A 188 11.30 11.92 19.44
CA LYS A 188 11.71 11.90 20.86
C LYS A 188 13.22 11.80 21.04
N ARG A 189 13.92 11.03 20.21
CA ARG A 189 15.39 10.88 20.29
C ARG A 189 16.11 12.17 19.87
N GLN A 190 15.64 12.84 18.80
CA GLN A 190 16.17 14.13 18.35
C GLN A 190 15.94 15.25 19.39
N LYS A 191 14.72 15.36 19.95
CA LYS A 191 14.43 16.29 21.05
C LYS A 191 15.28 16.03 22.29
N LYS A 192 15.62 14.77 22.57
CA LYS A 192 16.48 14.38 23.70
C LYS A 192 17.97 14.66 23.44
N SER A 193 18.42 14.58 22.19
CA SER A 193 19.80 14.93 21.79
C SER A 193 20.02 16.44 21.80
N SER A 194 19.09 17.21 21.23
CA SER A 194 19.14 18.68 21.23
C SER A 194 19.08 19.28 22.65
N LYS A 195 18.28 18.68 23.55
CA LYS A 195 18.31 19.05 24.99
C LYS A 195 19.61 18.69 25.71
N LYS A 196 20.35 17.69 25.23
CA LYS A 196 21.65 17.32 25.78
C LYS A 196 22.74 18.28 25.32
N GLU A 197 22.72 18.68 24.05
CA GLU A 197 23.66 19.66 23.50
C GLU A 197 23.42 21.08 24.03
N ALA A 198 22.17 21.46 24.31
CA ALA A 198 21.85 22.74 24.94
C ALA A 198 22.15 22.79 26.45
N ALA A 199 22.57 21.67 27.06
CA ALA A 199 22.90 21.56 28.48
C ALA A 199 24.41 21.41 28.73
N ILE A 200 25.24 21.53 27.69
CA ILE A 200 26.71 21.58 27.71
C ILE A 200 27.12 23.01 27.37
#